data_AF-A0A2Z5Z038-F1
#
_entry.id   AF-A0A2Z5Z038-F1
#
_cell.length_a   1.000
_cell.length_b   1.000
_cell.length_c   1.000
_cell.angle_alpha   90.00
_cell.angle_beta   90.00
_cell.angle_gamma   90.00
#
_symmetry.space_group_name_H-M   'P 1'
#
loop_
_entity.id
_entity.type
_entity.pdbx_description
1 polymer ?
#
loop_
_entity_poly.entity_id
_entity_poly.type
_entity_poly.pdbx_seq_one_letter_code
_entity_poly.pdbx_strand_id
1 'polypeptide(L)'
;MKHFLKPALAAGIAIAALTAPALVAPAAAQAVQGVGVVNLPAVAVNSAAYKAAQTQRPVTYKAQIDQANARRTQIEQQLQPMAQKLQTDSQAAGANQAALQQQAQQIQQIQEAGNRELQQILQPVAYSQAYVEEQIDEKLQVALKNVAAAKKITLILTPDNIVYADNAYNINQPVLDELNKLLPTAQLVPPEGWVPREVREQQAQQAAQQQAAQPQQQAAPAAAGR
;
A
#
# COMPACT_ATOMS: atom_id res chain seq x y z
N MET A 1 -59.54 7.30 -45.76
CA MET A 1 -60.38 8.51 -45.59
C MET A 1 -59.80 9.26 -44.40
N LYS A 2 -58.96 10.28 -44.60
CA LYS A 2 -59.33 11.70 -44.63
C LYS A 2 -60.40 12.01 -43.59
N HIS A 3 -60.07 12.68 -42.50
CA HIS A 3 -60.66 13.97 -42.10
C HIS A 3 -59.78 14.67 -41.06
N PHE A 4 -59.64 15.97 -41.29
CA PHE A 4 -58.89 16.98 -40.55
C PHE A 4 -59.68 17.45 -39.32
N LEU A 5 -59.01 18.04 -38.32
CA LEU A 5 -59.16 19.45 -37.92
C LEU A 5 -58.53 19.74 -36.53
N LYS A 6 -57.67 20.77 -36.48
CA LYS A 6 -57.40 21.61 -35.31
C LYS A 6 -58.37 22.81 -35.35
N PRO A 7 -58.85 23.31 -34.21
CA PRO A 7 -58.57 24.72 -33.84
C PRO A 7 -58.32 24.86 -32.32
N ALA A 8 -57.29 25.59 -31.88
CA ALA A 8 -57.22 27.05 -31.67
C ALA A 8 -57.79 27.52 -30.31
N LEU A 9 -56.86 28.04 -29.50
CA LEU A 9 -56.94 29.16 -28.54
C LEU A 9 -58.29 29.50 -27.87
N ALA A 10 -58.31 29.44 -26.53
CA ALA A 10 -59.08 30.39 -25.72
C ALA A 10 -58.36 30.62 -24.38
N ALA A 11 -57.89 31.85 -24.18
CA ALA A 11 -57.49 32.37 -22.89
C ALA A 11 -58.74 32.56 -22.03
N GLY A 12 -58.72 32.01 -20.82
CA GLY A 12 -59.75 32.22 -19.80
C GLY A 12 -59.09 32.40 -18.45
N ILE A 13 -59.04 33.64 -17.97
CA ILE A 13 -58.72 33.98 -16.58
C ILE A 13 -60.03 33.92 -15.80
N ALA A 14 -60.18 32.98 -14.86
CA ALA A 14 -61.10 33.11 -13.71
C ALA A 14 -60.85 32.00 -12.66
N ILE A 15 -60.16 32.42 -11.59
CA ILE A 15 -60.28 32.07 -10.16
C ILE A 15 -61.15 30.85 -9.81
N ALA A 16 -60.53 29.78 -9.28
CA ALA A 16 -61.20 28.77 -8.47
C ALA A 16 -60.24 28.12 -7.46
N ALA A 17 -60.63 28.21 -6.19
CA ALA A 17 -60.34 27.32 -5.06
C ALA A 17 -58.88 27.01 -4.65
N LEU A 18 -58.56 27.45 -3.44
CA LEU A 18 -57.48 26.99 -2.58
C LEU A 18 -57.55 25.47 -2.34
N THR A 19 -56.81 24.68 -3.13
CA THR A 19 -56.31 23.35 -2.73
C THR A 19 -55.01 23.05 -3.49
N ALA A 20 -53.92 23.71 -3.12
CA ALA A 20 -52.61 23.22 -3.53
C ALA A 20 -52.38 21.87 -2.82
N PRO A 21 -52.18 20.75 -3.53
CA PRO A 21 -51.50 19.62 -2.90
C PRO A 21 -50.14 20.16 -2.47
N ALA A 22 -49.87 20.14 -1.17
CA ALA A 22 -48.52 20.34 -0.69
C ALA A 22 -47.67 19.31 -1.45
N LEU A 23 -46.86 19.80 -2.40
CA LEU A 23 -45.76 19.04 -2.96
C LEU A 23 -44.84 18.80 -1.76
N VAL A 24 -45.08 17.69 -1.06
CA VAL A 24 -44.06 17.04 -0.24
C VAL A 24 -43.00 16.63 -1.25
N ALA A 25 -42.09 17.57 -1.55
CA ALA A 25 -40.81 17.23 -2.12
C ALA A 25 -40.26 16.12 -1.21
N PRO A 26 -39.89 14.95 -1.74
CA PRO A 26 -39.26 13.95 -0.92
C PRO A 26 -38.08 14.67 -0.25
N ALA A 27 -38.08 14.70 1.08
CA ALA A 27 -36.91 15.06 1.83
C ALA A 27 -35.87 14.02 1.42
N ALA A 28 -35.07 14.33 0.40
CA ALA A 28 -33.85 13.63 0.14
C ALA A 28 -33.13 13.64 1.48
N ALA A 29 -32.90 12.47 2.07
CA ALA A 29 -32.08 12.34 3.25
C ALA A 29 -30.82 13.15 2.96
N GLN A 30 -30.72 14.34 3.55
CA GLN A 30 -29.60 15.23 3.31
C GLN A 30 -28.43 14.48 3.92
N ALA A 31 -27.65 13.82 3.06
CA ALA A 31 -26.37 13.27 3.44
C ALA A 31 -25.69 14.37 4.24
N VAL A 32 -25.24 14.05 5.46
CA VAL A 32 -24.62 15.03 6.33
C VAL A 32 -23.46 15.61 5.54
N GLN A 33 -23.63 16.85 5.10
CA GLN A 33 -22.68 17.51 4.23
C GLN A 33 -21.39 17.65 5.03
N GLY A 34 -20.27 17.21 4.44
CA GLY A 34 -18.97 17.31 5.09
C GLY A 34 -18.33 15.98 5.51
N VAL A 35 -19.01 14.84 5.38
CA VAL A 35 -18.42 13.52 5.69
C VAL A 35 -18.10 12.74 4.41
N GLY A 36 -16.93 12.11 4.36
CA GLY A 36 -16.54 11.18 3.30
C GLY A 36 -15.94 9.90 3.87
N VAL A 37 -16.15 8.78 3.19
CA VAL A 37 -15.59 7.47 3.52
C VAL A 37 -14.65 7.06 2.39
N VAL A 38 -13.42 6.71 2.74
CA VAL A 38 -12.40 6.28 1.79
C VAL A 38 -11.64 5.05 2.29
N ASN A 39 -11.43 4.10 1.40
CA ASN A 39 -10.54 2.97 1.61
C ASN A 39 -9.18 3.31 0.97
N LEU A 40 -8.26 3.83 1.77
CA LEU A 40 -6.94 4.25 1.31
C LEU A 40 -6.13 3.11 0.68
N PRO A 41 -6.03 1.91 1.31
CA PRO A 41 -5.37 0.77 0.68
C PRO A 41 -5.96 0.42 -0.69
N ALA A 42 -7.30 0.38 -0.80
CA ALA A 42 -7.97 0.06 -2.05
C ALA A 42 -7.71 1.10 -3.15
N VAL A 43 -7.66 2.39 -2.80
CA VAL A 43 -7.32 3.47 -3.75
C VAL A 43 -5.86 3.36 -4.20
N ALA A 44 -4.94 3.12 -3.26
CA ALA A 44 -3.51 2.98 -3.55
C ALA A 44 -3.25 1.85 -4.56
N VAL A 45 -3.78 0.64 -4.30
CA VAL A 45 -3.56 -0.52 -5.18
C VAL A 45 -4.30 -0.42 -6.52
N ASN A 46 -5.38 0.38 -6.59
CA ASN A 46 -6.11 0.59 -7.84
C ASN A 46 -5.54 1.73 -8.71
N SER A 47 -4.60 2.49 -8.18
CA SER A 47 -3.95 3.61 -8.88
C SER A 47 -3.23 3.16 -10.16
N ALA A 48 -3.18 4.06 -11.14
CA ALA A 48 -2.45 3.88 -12.38
C ALA A 48 -0.96 3.63 -12.11
N ALA A 49 -0.37 4.38 -11.18
CA ALA A 49 1.01 4.21 -10.75
C ALA A 49 1.31 2.81 -10.20
N TYR A 50 0.46 2.29 -9.31
CA TYR A 50 0.63 0.94 -8.75
C TYR A 50 0.51 -0.14 -9.83
N LYS A 51 -0.51 -0.04 -10.69
CA LYS A 51 -0.71 -0.99 -11.80
C LYS A 51 0.44 -0.97 -12.80
N ALA A 52 0.90 0.22 -13.19
CA ALA A 52 2.05 0.38 -14.08
C ALA A 52 3.32 -0.21 -13.44
N ALA A 53 3.55 0.07 -12.15
CA ALA A 53 4.69 -0.49 -11.42
C ALA A 53 4.65 -2.02 -11.36
N GLN A 54 3.49 -2.64 -11.13
CA GLN A 54 3.38 -4.10 -11.11
C GLN A 54 3.75 -4.75 -12.46
N THR A 55 3.38 -4.12 -13.57
CA THR A 55 3.72 -4.63 -14.91
C THR A 55 5.19 -4.38 -15.25
N GLN A 56 5.74 -3.24 -14.84
CA GLN A 56 7.11 -2.84 -15.21
C GLN A 56 8.18 -3.40 -14.29
N ARG A 57 7.89 -3.64 -13.00
CA ARG A 57 8.86 -4.16 -12.02
C ARG A 57 9.52 -5.48 -12.44
N PRO A 58 8.79 -6.51 -12.90
CA PRO A 58 9.43 -7.75 -13.35
C PRO A 58 10.30 -7.55 -14.60
N VAL A 59 10.06 -6.49 -15.38
CA VAL A 59 10.91 -6.14 -16.54
C VAL A 59 12.16 -5.40 -16.08
N THR A 60 12.02 -4.38 -15.23
CA THR A 60 13.14 -3.60 -14.68
C THR A 60 14.10 -4.46 -13.87
N TYR A 61 13.58 -5.36 -13.05
CA TYR A 61 14.37 -6.24 -12.18
C TYR A 61 14.49 -7.67 -12.72
N LYS A 62 14.35 -7.85 -14.05
CA LYS A 62 14.41 -9.17 -14.68
C LYS A 62 15.69 -9.92 -14.33
N ALA A 63 16.84 -9.23 -14.36
CA ALA A 63 18.12 -9.84 -14.05
C ALA A 63 18.17 -10.41 -12.62
N GLN A 64 17.69 -9.66 -11.63
CA GLN A 64 17.63 -10.09 -10.23
C GLN A 64 16.65 -11.24 -10.05
N ILE A 65 15.48 -11.18 -10.71
CA ILE A 65 14.48 -12.25 -10.64
C ILE A 65 15.00 -13.54 -11.28
N ASP A 66 15.62 -13.45 -12.46
CA ASP A 66 16.21 -14.60 -13.15
C ASP A 66 17.36 -15.20 -12.31
N GLN A 67 18.21 -14.36 -11.72
CA GLN A 67 19.27 -14.80 -10.82
C GLN A 67 18.70 -15.51 -9.57
N ALA A 68 17.66 -14.95 -8.95
CA ALA A 68 17.00 -15.56 -7.80
C ALA A 68 16.37 -16.91 -8.17
N ASN A 69 15.76 -17.02 -9.35
CA ASN A 69 15.18 -18.27 -9.84
C ASN A 69 16.26 -19.33 -10.10
N ALA A 70 17.36 -18.94 -10.77
CA ALA A 70 18.50 -19.83 -10.99
C ALA A 70 19.07 -20.32 -9.66
N ARG A 71 19.20 -19.43 -8.65
CA ARG A 71 19.71 -19.80 -7.33
C ARG A 71 18.76 -20.73 -6.58
N ARG A 72 17.44 -20.50 -6.63
CA ARG A 72 16.43 -21.42 -6.07
C ARG A 72 16.60 -22.82 -6.65
N THR A 73 16.69 -22.94 -7.97
CA THR A 73 16.86 -24.24 -8.64
C THR A 73 18.17 -24.91 -8.24
N GLN A 74 19.27 -24.17 -8.12
CA GLN A 74 20.54 -24.72 -7.64
C GLN A 74 20.46 -25.26 -6.20
N ILE A 75 19.83 -24.51 -5.30
CA ILE A 75 19.63 -24.93 -3.91
C ILE A 75 18.78 -26.21 -3.87
N GLU A 76 17.69 -26.25 -4.65
CA GLU A 76 16.83 -27.42 -4.73
C GLU A 76 17.57 -28.66 -5.25
N GLN A 77 18.37 -28.50 -6.31
CA GLN A 77 19.21 -29.58 -6.86
C GLN A 77 20.28 -30.06 -5.88
N GLN A 78 20.79 -29.18 -5.01
CA GLN A 78 21.73 -29.56 -3.96
C GLN A 78 21.03 -30.28 -2.80
N LEU A 79 19.84 -29.81 -2.40
CA LEU A 79 19.10 -30.33 -1.25
C LEU A 79 18.40 -31.66 -1.53
N GLN A 80 17.87 -31.88 -2.74
CA GLN A 80 17.18 -33.13 -3.09
C GLN A 80 17.99 -34.41 -2.78
N PRO A 81 19.24 -34.58 -3.26
CA PRO A 81 20.02 -35.78 -2.96
C PRO A 81 20.39 -35.88 -1.48
N MET A 82 20.60 -34.76 -0.78
CA MET A 82 20.90 -34.76 0.65
C MET A 82 19.69 -35.20 1.49
N ALA A 83 18.50 -34.73 1.14
CA ALA A 83 17.25 -35.14 1.77
C ALA A 83 16.95 -36.63 1.50
N GLN A 84 17.15 -37.10 0.26
CA GLN A 84 17.00 -38.52 -0.07
C GLN A 84 18.00 -39.39 0.68
N LYS A 85 19.26 -38.94 0.81
CA LYS A 85 20.29 -39.64 1.59
C LYS A 85 19.91 -39.72 3.05
N LEU A 86 19.49 -38.61 3.67
CA LEU A 86 19.02 -38.58 5.06
C LEU A 86 17.83 -39.54 5.27
N GLN A 87 16.85 -39.50 4.36
CA GLN A 87 15.68 -40.39 4.42
C GLN A 87 16.08 -41.87 4.30
N THR A 88 17.03 -42.19 3.42
CA THR A 88 17.55 -43.55 3.23
C THR A 88 18.34 -44.03 4.46
N ASP A 89 19.28 -43.20 4.94
CA ASP A 89 20.14 -43.52 6.09
C ASP A 89 19.32 -43.67 7.38
N SER A 90 18.21 -42.94 7.52
CA SER A 90 17.31 -43.03 8.66
C SER A 90 16.53 -44.35 8.73
N GLN A 91 16.34 -45.02 7.59
CA GLN A 91 15.63 -46.29 7.48
C GLN A 91 16.56 -47.50 7.58
N ALA A 92 17.88 -47.29 7.58
CA ALA A 92 18.86 -48.36 7.66
C ALA A 92 18.88 -49.01 9.04
N ALA A 93 19.03 -50.34 9.08
CA ALA A 93 19.22 -51.08 10.33
C ALA A 93 20.57 -50.68 10.97
N GLY A 94 20.53 -50.11 12.18
CA GLY A 94 21.73 -49.60 12.86
C GLY A 94 22.10 -48.15 12.51
N ALA A 95 21.12 -47.34 12.09
CA ALA A 95 21.31 -45.93 11.72
C ALA A 95 22.17 -45.15 12.73
N ASN A 96 23.22 -44.48 12.22
CA ASN A 96 24.12 -43.69 13.04
C ASN A 96 23.49 -42.31 13.35
N GLN A 97 22.94 -42.16 14.56
CA GLN A 97 22.31 -40.94 15.04
C GLN A 97 23.20 -39.69 14.87
N ALA A 98 24.52 -39.80 15.10
CA ALA A 98 25.42 -38.67 14.95
C ALA A 98 25.55 -38.22 13.48
N ALA A 99 25.61 -39.17 12.54
CA ALA A 99 25.67 -38.87 11.11
C ALA A 99 24.35 -38.27 10.59
N LEU A 100 23.20 -38.76 11.06
CA LEU A 100 21.89 -38.19 10.72
C LEU A 100 21.74 -36.76 11.24
N GLN A 101 22.17 -36.48 12.47
CA GLN A 101 22.16 -35.13 13.02
C GLN A 101 23.05 -34.18 12.20
N GLN A 102 24.26 -34.61 11.81
CA GLN A 102 25.14 -33.80 10.96
C GLN A 102 24.52 -33.51 9.59
N GLN A 103 23.91 -34.51 8.95
CA GLN A 103 23.21 -34.31 7.67
C GLN A 103 22.03 -33.35 7.79
N ALA A 104 21.22 -33.48 8.85
CA ALA A 104 20.10 -32.58 9.11
C ALA A 104 20.59 -31.14 9.32
N GLN A 105 21.64 -30.94 10.12
CA GLN A 105 22.24 -29.62 10.33
C GLN A 105 22.79 -29.04 9.03
N GLN A 106 23.43 -29.84 8.19
CA GLN A 106 23.95 -29.38 6.91
C GLN A 106 22.83 -28.93 5.96
N ILE A 107 21.74 -29.69 5.88
CA ILE A 107 20.53 -29.32 5.11
C ILE A 107 19.97 -27.99 5.62
N GLN A 108 19.82 -27.84 6.94
CA GLN A 108 19.32 -26.60 7.55
C GLN A 108 20.23 -25.41 7.22
N GLN A 109 21.55 -25.57 7.34
CA GLN A 109 22.50 -24.50 6.99
C GLN A 109 22.41 -24.07 5.53
N ILE A 110 22.25 -25.03 4.59
CA ILE A 110 22.08 -24.72 3.16
C ILE A 110 20.77 -23.97 2.92
N GLN A 111 19.67 -24.40 3.57
CA GLN A 111 18.38 -23.71 3.47
C GLN A 111 18.46 -22.28 3.99
N GLU A 112 19.05 -22.07 5.16
CA GLU A 112 19.21 -20.73 5.76
C GLU A 112 20.12 -19.83 4.91
N ALA A 113 21.27 -20.35 4.46
CA ALA A 113 22.18 -19.61 3.60
C ALA A 113 21.51 -19.24 2.26
N GLY A 114 20.79 -20.20 1.66
CA GLY A 114 20.03 -20.00 0.44
C GLY A 114 18.94 -18.94 0.60
N ASN A 115 18.19 -18.97 1.70
CA ASN A 115 17.17 -17.95 1.99
C ASN A 115 17.78 -16.54 2.14
N ARG A 116 18.91 -16.42 2.86
CA ARG A 116 19.64 -15.14 2.99
C ARG A 116 20.11 -14.61 1.65
N GLU A 117 20.67 -15.47 0.81
CA GLU A 117 21.15 -15.07 -0.52
C GLU A 117 20.00 -14.65 -1.44
N LEU A 118 18.88 -15.40 -1.43
CA LEU A 118 17.69 -15.04 -2.19
C LEU A 118 17.10 -13.71 -1.73
N GLN A 119 17.09 -13.44 -0.42
CA GLN A 119 16.67 -12.14 0.13
C GLN A 119 17.59 -11.02 -0.35
N GLN A 120 18.90 -11.23 -0.40
CA GLN A 120 19.85 -10.23 -0.92
C GLN A 120 19.65 -9.97 -2.41
N ILE A 121 19.46 -11.02 -3.22
CA ILE A 121 19.21 -10.87 -4.66
C ILE A 121 17.89 -10.12 -4.93
N LEU A 122 16.85 -10.41 -4.15
CA LEU A 122 15.53 -9.80 -4.31
C LEU A 122 15.35 -8.49 -3.52
N GLN A 123 16.34 -8.08 -2.72
CA GLN A 123 16.32 -6.85 -1.95
C GLN A 123 16.00 -5.62 -2.81
N PRO A 124 16.58 -5.44 -4.03
CA PRO A 124 16.25 -4.30 -4.88
C PRO A 124 14.78 -4.29 -5.32
N VAL A 125 14.17 -5.46 -5.48
CA VAL A 125 12.74 -5.60 -5.83
C VAL A 125 11.85 -5.17 -4.65
N ALA A 126 12.25 -5.54 -3.43
CA ALA A 126 11.55 -5.11 -2.21
C ALA A 126 11.68 -3.59 -2.01
N TYR A 127 12.86 -3.02 -2.26
CA TYR A 127 13.07 -1.56 -2.20
C TYR A 127 12.26 -0.82 -3.27
N SER A 128 12.18 -1.36 -4.48
CA SER A 128 11.28 -0.84 -5.51
C SER A 128 9.84 -0.79 -5.04
N GLN A 129 9.38 -1.84 -4.36
CA GLN A 129 8.03 -1.90 -3.83
C GLN A 129 7.77 -0.81 -2.80
N ALA A 130 8.61 -0.74 -1.77
CA ALA A 130 8.49 0.25 -0.71
C ALA A 130 8.57 1.69 -1.25
N TYR A 131 9.41 1.93 -2.27
CA TYR A 131 9.53 3.27 -2.86
C TYR A 131 8.32 3.67 -3.71
N VAL A 132 7.71 2.72 -4.44
CA VAL A 132 6.46 2.98 -5.18
C VAL A 132 5.32 3.24 -4.20
N GLU A 133 5.25 2.49 -3.11
CA GLU A 133 4.26 2.68 -2.04
C GLU A 133 4.44 4.06 -1.37
N GLU A 134 5.67 4.45 -1.02
CA GLU A 134 5.96 5.78 -0.46
C GLU A 134 5.51 6.92 -1.40
N GLN A 135 5.81 6.81 -2.70
CA GLN A 135 5.36 7.79 -3.70
C GLN A 135 3.82 7.86 -3.79
N ILE A 136 3.14 6.72 -3.75
CA ILE A 136 1.67 6.66 -3.80
C ILE A 136 1.10 7.32 -2.56
N ASP A 137 1.61 7.00 -1.36
CA ASP A 137 1.10 7.52 -0.10
C ASP A 137 1.28 9.04 0.00
N GLU A 138 2.43 9.57 -0.43
CA GLU A 138 2.69 11.01 -0.48
C GLU A 138 1.66 11.73 -1.35
N LYS A 139 1.34 11.19 -2.53
CA LYS A 139 0.38 11.81 -3.47
C LYS A 139 -1.07 11.53 -3.08
N LEU A 140 -1.35 10.41 -2.42
CA LEU A 140 -2.65 10.06 -1.90
C LEU A 140 -3.12 11.06 -0.84
N GLN A 141 -2.23 11.50 0.06
CA GLN A 141 -2.55 12.55 1.02
C GLN A 141 -2.92 13.88 0.36
N VAL A 142 -2.26 14.23 -0.75
CA VAL A 142 -2.59 15.44 -1.53
C VAL A 142 -3.92 15.26 -2.26
N ALA A 143 -4.16 14.10 -2.86
CA ALA A 143 -5.42 13.76 -3.53
C ALA A 143 -6.62 13.87 -2.57
N LEU A 144 -6.49 13.34 -1.35
CA LEU A 144 -7.52 13.45 -0.31
C LEU A 144 -7.84 14.91 0.02
N LYS A 145 -6.83 15.75 0.21
CA LYS A 145 -7.02 17.18 0.51
C LYS A 145 -7.73 17.91 -0.63
N ASN A 146 -7.34 17.63 -1.88
CA ASN A 146 -7.94 18.24 -3.06
C ASN A 146 -9.41 17.83 -3.21
N VAL A 147 -9.71 16.55 -3.06
CA VAL A 147 -11.08 16.02 -3.11
C VAL A 147 -11.92 16.56 -1.96
N ALA A 148 -11.36 16.63 -0.75
CA ALA A 148 -12.04 17.17 0.40
C ALA A 148 -12.41 18.65 0.20
N ALA A 149 -11.47 19.46 -0.28
CA ALA A 149 -11.72 20.86 -0.60
C ALA A 149 -12.79 21.00 -1.70
N ALA A 150 -12.67 20.22 -2.79
CA ALA A 150 -13.61 20.28 -3.92
C ALA A 150 -15.03 19.85 -3.54
N LYS A 151 -15.17 18.87 -2.64
CA LYS A 151 -16.46 18.33 -2.18
C LYS A 151 -16.94 18.90 -0.84
N LYS A 152 -16.22 19.90 -0.29
CA LYS A 152 -16.49 20.51 1.03
C LYS A 152 -16.59 19.47 2.16
N ILE A 153 -15.74 18.45 2.11
CA ILE A 153 -15.62 17.41 3.14
C ILE A 153 -14.69 17.93 4.24
N THR A 154 -15.16 17.86 5.48
CA THR A 154 -14.43 18.27 6.68
C THR A 154 -14.01 17.08 7.54
N LEU A 155 -14.60 15.90 7.32
CA LEU A 155 -14.29 14.65 8.00
C LEU A 155 -14.17 13.51 7.01
N ILE A 156 -13.00 12.87 6.97
CA ILE A 156 -12.76 11.65 6.20
C ILE A 156 -12.63 10.48 7.18
N LEU A 157 -13.36 9.41 6.91
CA LEU A 157 -13.35 8.18 7.70
C LEU A 157 -12.83 7.01 6.86
N THR A 158 -12.14 6.07 7.51
CA THR A 158 -11.79 4.78 6.91
C THR A 158 -12.86 3.74 7.25
N PRO A 159 -13.09 2.75 6.36
CA PRO A 159 -14.17 1.77 6.55
C PRO A 159 -13.97 0.84 7.76
N ASP A 160 -12.76 0.74 8.32
CA ASP A 160 -12.42 -0.22 9.40
C ASP A 160 -13.28 -0.04 10.66
N ASN A 161 -13.80 1.17 10.89
CA ASN A 161 -14.60 1.52 12.06
C ASN A 161 -16.07 1.86 11.71
N ILE A 162 -16.52 1.54 10.49
CA ILE A 162 -17.85 1.92 9.98
C ILE A 162 -18.68 0.66 9.76
N VAL A 163 -19.79 0.53 10.50
CA VAL A 163 -20.72 -0.60 10.33
C VAL A 163 -21.56 -0.45 9.05
N TYR A 164 -21.95 0.78 8.71
CA TYR A 164 -22.70 1.09 7.50
C TYR A 164 -22.51 2.57 7.13
N ALA A 165 -22.33 2.83 5.84
CA ALA A 165 -22.40 4.16 5.25
C ALA A 165 -23.06 4.04 3.87
N ASP A 166 -23.90 5.01 3.51
CA ASP A 166 -24.47 5.10 2.17
C ASP A 166 -23.38 5.35 1.12
N ASN A 167 -23.58 4.88 -0.11
CA ASN A 167 -22.62 5.06 -1.20
C ASN A 167 -22.36 6.55 -1.52
N ALA A 168 -23.28 7.45 -1.19
CA ALA A 168 -23.10 8.89 -1.32
C ALA A 168 -21.90 9.44 -0.51
N TYR A 169 -21.51 8.76 0.57
CA TYR A 169 -20.33 9.13 1.36
C TYR A 169 -19.03 8.56 0.78
N ASN A 170 -19.08 7.59 -0.13
CA ASN A 170 -17.89 6.96 -0.69
C ASN A 170 -17.14 7.91 -1.63
N ILE A 171 -15.88 8.19 -1.31
CA ILE A 171 -15.01 9.05 -2.12
C ILE A 171 -13.83 8.30 -2.77
N ASN A 172 -13.84 6.96 -2.79
CA ASN A 172 -12.78 6.15 -3.40
C ASN A 172 -12.50 6.57 -4.85
N GLN A 173 -13.53 6.67 -5.69
CA GLN A 173 -13.36 7.00 -7.10
C GLN A 173 -12.83 8.43 -7.31
N PRO A 174 -13.42 9.48 -6.68
CA PRO A 174 -12.84 10.83 -6.74
C PRO A 174 -11.38 10.91 -6.30
N VAL A 175 -11.00 10.19 -5.23
CA VAL A 175 -9.62 10.18 -4.72
C VAL A 175 -8.70 9.40 -5.66
N LEU A 176 -9.17 8.30 -6.24
CA LEU A 176 -8.45 7.54 -7.25
C LEU A 176 -8.19 8.38 -8.51
N ASP A 177 -9.19 9.11 -8.99
CA ASP A 177 -9.06 9.96 -10.18
C ASP A 177 -8.06 11.09 -9.95
N GLU A 178 -8.13 11.75 -8.79
CA GLU A 178 -7.18 12.80 -8.41
C GLU A 178 -5.78 12.23 -8.18
N LEU A 179 -5.65 11.06 -7.56
CA LEU A 179 -4.36 10.37 -7.42
C LEU A 179 -3.75 10.04 -8.78
N ASN A 180 -4.53 9.52 -9.73
CA ASN A 180 -4.04 9.20 -11.08
C ASN A 180 -3.60 10.44 -11.86
N LYS A 181 -4.22 11.59 -11.58
CA LYS A 181 -3.80 12.89 -12.13
C LYS A 181 -2.49 13.37 -11.52
N LEU A 182 -2.29 13.19 -10.22
CA LEU A 182 -1.08 13.61 -9.49
C LEU A 182 0.11 12.68 -9.72
N LEU A 183 -0.16 11.38 -9.89
CA LEU A 183 0.83 10.33 -10.06
C LEU A 183 0.35 9.31 -11.12
N PRO A 184 0.51 9.63 -12.40
CA PRO A 184 0.14 8.72 -13.48
C PRO A 184 1.06 7.48 -13.52
N THR A 185 2.34 7.67 -13.19
CA THR A 185 3.37 6.63 -13.13
C THR A 185 4.25 6.84 -11.90
N ALA A 186 4.73 5.74 -11.29
CA ALA A 186 5.70 5.79 -10.20
C ALA A 186 7.10 5.40 -10.70
N GLN A 187 8.12 5.94 -10.04
CA GLN A 187 9.51 5.56 -10.28
C GLN A 187 9.79 4.21 -9.64
N LEU A 188 10.25 3.22 -10.41
CA LEU A 188 10.52 1.87 -9.92
C LEU A 188 11.89 1.72 -9.25
N VAL A 189 12.86 2.51 -9.65
CA VAL A 189 14.23 2.47 -9.11
C VAL A 189 14.36 3.57 -8.07
N PRO A 190 14.55 3.23 -6.79
CA PRO A 190 14.82 4.23 -5.76
C PRO A 190 16.10 5.01 -6.08
N PRO A 191 16.17 6.30 -5.71
CA PRO A 191 17.39 7.08 -5.87
C PRO A 191 18.52 6.55 -4.96
N GLU A 192 19.77 6.85 -5.34
CA GLU A 192 20.96 6.48 -4.55
C GLU A 192 20.84 6.97 -3.09
N GLY A 193 21.21 6.11 -2.15
CA GLY A 193 21.11 6.40 -0.71
C GLY A 193 19.70 6.36 -0.13
N TRP A 194 18.67 6.07 -0.93
CA TRP A 194 17.32 5.87 -0.40
C TRP A 194 17.23 4.56 0.38
N VAL A 195 16.63 4.66 1.57
CA VAL A 195 16.25 3.52 2.40
C VAL A 195 14.77 3.60 2.76
N PRO A 196 14.08 2.46 2.90
CA PRO A 196 12.69 2.40 3.34
C PRO A 196 12.46 3.17 4.64
N ARG A 197 11.22 3.63 4.85
CA ARG A 197 10.85 4.43 6.01
C ARG A 197 11.11 3.70 7.32
N GLU A 198 10.83 2.40 7.38
CA GLU A 198 11.02 1.57 8.57
C GLU A 198 12.50 1.51 8.96
N VAL A 199 13.40 1.42 7.98
CA VAL A 199 14.85 1.42 8.21
C VAL A 199 15.31 2.79 8.70
N ARG A 200 14.76 3.87 8.14
CA ARG A 200 15.07 5.25 8.55
C ARG A 200 14.62 5.52 10.00
N GLU A 201 13.44 5.03 10.37
CA GLU A 201 12.91 5.14 11.73
C GLU A 201 13.73 4.34 12.74
N GLN A 202 14.15 3.12 12.38
CA GLN A 202 15.05 2.32 13.22
C GLN A 202 16.42 3.01 13.41
N GLN A 203 16.99 3.57 12.35
CA GLN A 203 18.25 4.32 12.44
C GLN A 203 18.11 5.58 13.31
N ALA A 204 16.99 6.30 13.18
CA ALA A 204 16.70 7.47 14.02
C ALA A 204 16.56 7.09 15.52
N GLN A 205 15.89 5.97 15.82
CA GLN A 205 15.76 5.47 17.18
C GLN A 205 17.12 5.06 17.79
N GLN A 206 17.99 4.42 17.01
CA GLN A 206 19.34 4.05 17.46
C GLN A 206 20.23 5.29 17.69
N ALA A 207 20.15 6.29 16.81
CA ALA A 207 20.88 7.55 16.98
C ALA A 207 20.43 8.30 18.25
N ALA A 208 19.12 8.35 18.52
CA ALA A 208 18.58 8.98 19.72
C ALA A 208 19.06 8.30 21.02
N GLN A 209 19.23 6.96 21.02
CA GLN A 209 19.76 6.22 22.16
C GLN A 209 21.26 6.49 22.41
N GLN A 210 22.06 6.67 21.37
CA GLN A 210 23.48 7.01 21.49
C GLN A 210 23.70 8.44 21.99
N GLN A 211 22.85 9.38 21.58
CA GLN A 211 22.91 10.77 22.02
C GLN A 211 22.47 10.95 23.49
N ALA A 212 21.60 10.07 24.00
CA ALA A 212 21.20 10.05 25.41
C ALA A 212 22.25 9.42 26.35
N ALA A 213 23.28 8.75 25.80
CA ALA A 213 24.32 8.05 26.57
C ALA A 213 25.65 8.83 26.72
N GLN A 214 25.73 10.09 26.25
CA GLN A 214 26.85 11.00 26.56
C GLN A 214 26.47 12.00 27.67
N PRO A 215 26.64 11.67 28.96
CA PRO A 215 26.58 12.68 30.02
C PRO A 215 27.84 13.55 29.99
N GLN A 216 27.65 14.81 29.60
CA GLN A 216 28.17 16.00 30.29
C GLN A 216 29.64 15.95 30.74
N GLN A 217 30.58 15.89 29.79
CA GLN A 217 32.00 16.13 30.07
C GLN A 217 32.44 17.50 29.53
N GLN A 218 31.69 18.54 29.88
CA GLN A 218 32.10 19.93 29.62
C GLN A 218 31.49 20.89 30.64
N ALA A 219 31.85 20.67 31.90
CA ALA A 219 31.79 21.71 32.92
C ALA A 219 33.06 21.60 33.77
N ALA A 220 34.19 21.98 33.19
CA ALA A 220 35.38 22.30 33.98
C ALA A 220 35.19 23.73 34.53
N PRO A 221 35.11 23.93 35.86
CA PRO A 221 35.07 25.28 36.42
C PRO A 221 36.43 25.95 36.19
N ALA A 222 36.41 27.12 35.57
CA ALA A 222 37.59 27.96 35.46
C ALA A 222 38.06 28.33 36.88
N ALA A 223 39.21 27.75 37.26
CA ALA A 223 39.88 28.01 38.52
C ALA A 223 40.36 29.46 38.58
N ALA A 224 40.17 30.06 39.75
CA ALA A 224 40.64 31.37 40.14
C ALA A 224 42.17 31.52 40.10
N GLY A 225 42.62 32.75 39.88
CA GLY A 225 43.89 33.25 40.42
C GLY A 225 44.90 33.74 39.38
N ARG A 226 45.02 35.06 39.19
CA ARG A 226 45.96 35.95 39.90
C ARG A 226 45.92 37.35 39.30
#